data_AF-A0A8S0FIS2-F1
#
_entry.id   AF-A0A8S0FIS2-F1
#
_cell.length_a   1.000
_cell.length_b   1.000
_cell.length_c   1.000
_cell.angle_alpha   90.00
_cell.angle_beta   90.00
_cell.angle_gamma   90.00
#
_symmetry.space_group_name_H-M   'P 1'
#
loop_
_entity.id
_entity.type
_entity.pdbx_description
1 polymer ?
#
loop_
_entity_poly.entity_id
_entity_poly.type
_entity_poly.pdbx_seq_one_letter_code
_entity_poly.pdbx_strand_id
1 'polypeptide(L)'
;MAEAFDVASSGRPGPVLVDIPKDIQLASGDLEPWFTTVENEVTFPHAEVEQARQMLAKAQKPMLYVGGGVGMAQAVSALREFLAATKMPATCTLKGLGAVEADYPYYLGMLGMHGTKAANFAVQECDLLIAVGARFDDRVTGKLNTFAPHASVIHMDIDPAEMNKTCTCSCVRHMWHYRVI
;
A
#
# COMPACT_ATOMS: atom_id res chain seq x y z
N MET A 1 -28.40 0.83 -2.73
CA MET A 1 -27.38 1.22 -3.74
C MET A 1 -26.30 2.12 -3.16
N ALA A 2 -26.62 3.21 -2.45
CA ALA A 2 -25.62 4.10 -1.83
C ALA A 2 -24.58 3.34 -0.98
N GLU A 3 -25.05 2.48 -0.07
CA GLU A 3 -24.20 1.60 0.74
C GLU A 3 -23.30 0.68 -0.09
N ALA A 4 -23.81 0.13 -1.20
CA ALA A 4 -23.01 -0.74 -2.07
C ALA A 4 -21.84 0.02 -2.72
N PHE A 5 -22.04 1.28 -3.11
CA PHE A 5 -20.96 2.14 -3.59
C PHE A 5 -19.96 2.49 -2.49
N ASP A 6 -20.46 2.80 -1.30
CA ASP A 6 -19.62 3.13 -0.15
C ASP A 6 -18.72 1.94 0.23
N VAL A 7 -19.28 0.73 0.34
CA VAL A 7 -18.51 -0.51 0.60
C VAL A 7 -17.53 -0.83 -0.54
N ALA A 8 -17.93 -0.64 -1.81
CA ALA A 8 -17.07 -0.96 -2.95
C ALA A 8 -15.86 -0.02 -3.09
N SER A 9 -15.96 1.22 -2.58
CA SER A 9 -14.97 2.28 -2.77
C SER A 9 -14.20 2.68 -1.51
N SER A 10 -14.72 2.39 -0.32
CA SER A 10 -14.07 2.68 0.96
C SER A 10 -13.04 1.62 1.35
N GLY A 11 -12.13 1.98 2.27
CA GLY A 11 -11.09 1.08 2.77
C GLY A 11 -10.27 0.47 1.63
N ARG A 12 -10.36 -0.85 1.48
CA ARG A 12 -9.77 -1.58 0.36
C ARG A 12 -10.85 -1.85 -0.71
N PRO A 13 -10.78 -1.17 -1.87
CA PRO A 13 -11.80 -1.32 -2.91
C PRO A 13 -11.98 -2.76 -3.39
N GLY A 14 -13.23 -3.14 -3.64
CA GLY A 14 -13.60 -4.49 -3.99
C GLY A 14 -15.00 -4.57 -4.62
N PRO A 15 -15.33 -5.71 -5.25
CA PRO A 15 -16.63 -5.91 -5.86
C PRO A 15 -17.73 -6.09 -4.81
N VAL A 16 -18.92 -5.57 -5.11
CA VAL A 16 -20.14 -5.76 -4.32
C VAL A 16 -21.23 -6.34 -5.21
N LEU A 17 -21.93 -7.37 -4.72
CA LEU A 17 -23.10 -7.95 -5.37
C LEU A 17 -24.37 -7.48 -4.65
N VAL A 18 -25.32 -6.90 -5.38
CA VAL A 18 -26.64 -6.54 -4.88
C VAL A 18 -27.66 -7.41 -5.61
N ASP A 19 -28.33 -8.29 -4.88
CA ASP A 19 -29.41 -9.11 -5.42
C ASP A 19 -30.76 -8.42 -5.19
N ILE A 20 -31.59 -8.33 -6.23
CA ILE A 20 -32.87 -7.63 -6.19
C ILE A 20 -33.96 -8.58 -6.72
N PRO A 21 -34.91 -9.03 -5.88
CA PRO A 21 -36.01 -9.88 -6.30
C PRO A 21 -36.91 -9.23 -7.37
N LYS A 22 -37.49 -10.05 -8.26
CA LYS A 22 -38.30 -9.59 -9.40
C LYS A 22 -39.53 -8.80 -8.98
N ASP A 23 -40.20 -9.19 -7.91
CA ASP A 23 -41.36 -8.50 -7.35
C ASP A 23 -41.01 -7.08 -6.87
N ILE A 24 -39.83 -6.90 -6.27
CA ILE A 24 -39.32 -5.58 -5.87
C ILE A 24 -38.96 -4.73 -7.09
N GLN A 25 -38.37 -5.32 -8.13
CA GLN A 25 -38.03 -4.60 -9.37
C GLN A 25 -39.27 -4.05 -10.11
N LEU A 26 -40.40 -4.75 -10.01
CA LEU A 26 -41.66 -4.40 -10.69
C LEU A 26 -42.57 -3.52 -9.84
N ALA A 27 -42.29 -3.37 -8.54
CA ALA A 27 -43.08 -2.55 -7.64
C ALA A 27 -42.97 -1.05 -8.03
N SER A 28 -44.10 -0.36 -8.00
CA SER A 28 -44.16 1.10 -8.19
C SER A 28 -44.30 1.80 -6.84
N GLY A 29 -43.60 2.92 -6.65
CA GLY A 29 -43.68 3.74 -5.46
C GLY A 29 -42.88 5.03 -5.65
N ASP A 30 -43.18 6.04 -4.83
CA ASP A 30 -42.43 7.28 -4.82
C ASP A 30 -41.08 7.04 -4.13
N LEU A 31 -40.00 7.18 -4.90
CA LEU A 31 -38.64 7.06 -4.40
C LEU A 31 -38.07 8.46 -4.23
N GLU A 32 -37.82 8.85 -2.98
CA GLU A 32 -37.05 10.04 -2.68
C GLU A 32 -35.54 9.74 -2.82
N PRO A 33 -34.76 10.58 -3.51
CA PRO A 33 -33.33 10.40 -3.62
C PRO A 33 -32.65 10.44 -2.23
N TRP A 34 -32.00 9.34 -1.86
CA TRP A 34 -31.18 9.29 -0.65
C TRP A 34 -29.76 9.76 -0.96
N PHE A 35 -29.43 10.97 -0.56
CA PHE A 35 -28.06 11.50 -0.62
C PHE A 35 -27.36 11.25 0.72
N THR A 36 -26.23 10.55 0.68
CA THR A 36 -25.32 10.44 1.82
C THR A 36 -24.07 11.26 1.55
N THR A 37 -23.64 12.04 2.53
CA THR A 37 -22.31 12.66 2.53
C THR A 37 -21.35 11.71 3.23
N VAL A 38 -20.32 11.26 2.52
CA VAL A 38 -19.25 10.47 3.12
C VAL A 38 -18.33 11.44 3.86
N GLU A 39 -18.50 11.55 5.18
CA GLU A 39 -17.55 12.26 6.04
C GLU A 39 -16.36 11.33 6.30
N ASN A 40 -15.25 11.59 5.63
CA ASN A 40 -13.98 10.93 5.94
C ASN A 40 -13.23 11.77 6.98
N GLU A 41 -13.46 11.51 8.27
CA GLU A 41 -12.54 11.99 9.30
C GLU A 41 -11.22 11.22 9.21
N VAL A 42 -10.18 11.92 8.75
CA VAL A 42 -8.85 11.34 8.55
C VAL A 42 -7.86 12.00 9.52
N THR A 43 -7.51 11.28 10.59
CA THR A 43 -6.61 11.79 11.65
C THR A 43 -5.15 11.49 11.37
N PHE A 44 -4.35 12.54 11.13
CA PHE A 44 -2.94 12.41 10.70
C PHE A 44 -2.09 11.58 11.68
N PRO A 45 -1.32 10.59 11.19
CA PRO A 45 -0.51 9.69 12.00
C PRO A 45 0.79 10.31 12.54
N HIS A 46 0.71 11.36 13.37
CA HIS A 46 1.90 12.07 13.83
C HIS A 46 2.92 11.18 14.55
N ALA A 47 2.47 10.28 15.43
CA ALA A 47 3.36 9.44 16.23
C ALA A 47 4.09 8.38 15.38
N GLU A 48 3.38 7.74 14.46
CA GLU A 48 3.89 6.67 13.61
C GLU A 48 4.77 7.23 12.49
N VAL A 49 4.42 8.40 11.95
CA VAL A 49 5.30 9.12 11.01
C VAL A 49 6.60 9.50 11.69
N GLU A 50 6.55 9.99 12.93
CA GLU A 50 7.76 10.30 13.69
C GLU A 50 8.57 9.05 14.02
N GLN A 51 7.93 7.93 14.37
CA GLN A 51 8.60 6.64 14.55
C GLN A 51 9.27 6.17 13.25
N ALA A 52 8.57 6.21 12.13
CA ALA A 52 9.09 5.85 10.81
C ALA A 52 10.29 6.73 10.43
N ARG A 53 10.20 8.03 10.69
CA ARG A 53 11.31 8.98 10.48
C ARG A 53 12.53 8.62 11.32
N GLN A 54 12.35 8.26 12.60
CA GLN A 54 13.43 7.83 13.48
C GLN A 54 14.07 6.51 13.04
N MET A 55 13.27 5.55 12.56
CA MET A 55 13.78 4.30 11.99
C MET A 55 14.59 4.56 10.73
N LEU A 56 14.06 5.38 9.81
CA LEU A 56 14.74 5.75 8.58
C LEU A 56 16.07 6.49 8.86
N ALA A 57 16.10 7.39 9.84
CA ALA A 57 17.31 8.12 10.22
C ALA A 57 18.41 7.22 10.82
N LYS A 58 18.06 6.04 11.35
CA LYS A 58 19.01 5.06 11.92
C LYS A 58 19.44 3.99 10.91
N ALA A 59 18.70 3.82 9.82
CA ALA A 59 18.96 2.80 8.81
C ALA A 59 20.20 3.14 7.98
N GLN A 60 21.03 2.14 7.69
CA GLN A 60 22.21 2.26 6.84
C GLN A 60 21.92 1.78 5.42
N LYS A 61 20.99 0.84 5.24
CA LYS A 61 20.60 0.26 3.95
C LYS A 61 19.07 0.24 3.81
N PRO A 62 18.40 1.42 3.82
CA PRO A 62 16.96 1.47 3.71
C PRO A 62 16.52 1.15 2.28
N MET A 63 15.38 0.49 2.15
CA MET A 63 14.85 -0.02 0.88
C MET A 63 13.35 0.24 0.79
N LEU A 64 12.91 0.94 -0.27
CA LEU A 64 11.49 1.17 -0.53
C LEU A 64 10.90 0.05 -1.39
N TYR A 65 9.79 -0.53 -0.92
CA TYR A 65 9.03 -1.57 -1.60
C TYR A 65 7.62 -1.07 -1.92
N VAL A 66 7.37 -0.82 -3.20
CA VAL A 66 6.18 -0.11 -3.69
C VAL A 66 5.14 -1.07 -4.26
N GLY A 67 3.94 -1.02 -3.71
CA GLY A 67 2.80 -1.82 -4.15
C GLY A 67 1.83 -1.07 -5.05
N GLY A 68 0.79 -1.77 -5.52
CA GLY A 68 -0.28 -1.16 -6.32
C GLY A 68 -1.16 -0.18 -5.54
N GLY A 69 -1.16 -0.25 -4.20
CA GLY A 69 -1.92 0.65 -3.34
C GLY A 69 -1.53 2.13 -3.52
N VAL A 70 -0.28 2.43 -3.90
CA VAL A 70 0.16 3.82 -4.17
C VAL A 70 -0.62 4.43 -5.34
N GLY A 71 -0.82 3.65 -6.41
CA GLY A 71 -1.60 4.10 -7.56
C GLY A 71 -3.08 4.26 -7.21
N MET A 72 -3.64 3.30 -6.47
CA MET A 72 -5.04 3.35 -6.01
C MET A 72 -5.31 4.56 -5.11
N ALA A 73 -4.34 4.94 -4.26
CA ALA A 73 -4.43 6.09 -3.38
C ALA A 73 -4.08 7.44 -4.06
N GLN A 74 -3.81 7.44 -5.38
CA GLN A 74 -3.37 8.62 -6.12
C GLN A 74 -2.11 9.31 -5.52
N ALA A 75 -1.23 8.53 -4.90
CA ALA A 75 -0.07 9.02 -4.14
C ALA A 75 1.25 9.01 -4.94
N VAL A 76 1.19 8.86 -6.27
CA VAL A 76 2.39 8.74 -7.12
C VAL A 76 3.27 10.00 -7.09
N SER A 77 2.68 11.20 -7.05
CA SER A 77 3.46 12.46 -6.95
C SER A 77 4.24 12.51 -5.63
N ALA A 78 3.55 12.25 -4.52
CA ALA A 78 4.15 12.23 -3.19
C ALA A 78 5.29 11.19 -3.11
N LEU A 79 5.08 9.98 -3.66
CA LEU A 79 6.12 8.94 -3.75
C LEU A 79 7.39 9.45 -4.43
N ARG A 80 7.23 10.16 -5.55
CA ARG A 80 8.35 10.66 -6.34
C ARG A 80 9.06 11.82 -5.65
N GLU A 81 8.32 12.71 -5.00
CA GLU A 81 8.88 13.77 -4.16
C GLU A 81 9.71 13.20 -3.00
N PHE A 82 9.19 12.17 -2.33
CA PHE A 82 9.90 11.45 -1.28
C PHE A 82 11.17 10.76 -1.78
N LEU A 83 11.12 10.09 -2.94
CA LEU A 83 12.29 9.48 -3.55
C LEU A 83 13.33 10.52 -3.99
N ALA A 84 12.90 11.66 -4.52
CA ALA A 84 13.80 12.75 -4.89
C ALA A 84 14.52 13.34 -3.67
N ALA A 85 13.81 13.47 -2.55
CA ALA A 85 14.36 13.99 -1.30
C ALA A 85 15.31 12.99 -0.61
N THR A 86 14.91 11.72 -0.54
CA THR A 86 15.65 10.69 0.21
C THR A 86 16.75 10.01 -0.62
N LYS A 87 16.62 10.00 -1.95
CA LYS A 87 17.51 9.26 -2.87
C LYS A 87 17.68 7.78 -2.49
N MET A 88 16.65 7.22 -1.86
CA MET A 88 16.66 5.84 -1.37
C MET A 88 16.45 4.85 -2.53
N PRO A 89 17.11 3.67 -2.50
CA PRO A 89 16.80 2.59 -3.42
C PRO A 89 15.30 2.23 -3.41
N ALA A 90 14.73 1.96 -4.58
CA ALA A 90 13.33 1.59 -4.71
C ALA A 90 13.13 0.33 -5.57
N THR A 91 12.15 -0.48 -5.19
CA THR A 91 11.67 -1.64 -5.97
C THR A 91 10.14 -1.68 -5.95
N CYS A 92 9.54 -2.30 -6.97
CA CYS A 92 8.09 -2.41 -7.10
C CYS A 92 7.61 -3.86 -7.14
N THR A 93 6.37 -4.06 -6.69
CA THR A 93 5.56 -5.20 -7.13
C THR A 93 5.18 -5.07 -8.61
N LEU A 94 4.69 -6.15 -9.20
CA LEU A 94 4.06 -6.12 -10.52
C LEU A 94 2.95 -5.06 -10.61
N LYS A 95 2.13 -4.91 -9.56
CA LYS A 95 1.03 -3.93 -9.50
C LYS A 95 1.50 -2.50 -9.21
N GLY A 96 2.72 -2.33 -8.72
CA GLY A 96 3.34 -1.02 -8.45
C GLY A 96 4.20 -0.50 -9.60
N LEU A 97 4.29 -1.22 -10.71
CA LEU A 97 5.02 -0.76 -11.90
C LEU A 97 4.41 0.57 -12.40
N GLY A 98 5.28 1.54 -12.70
CA GLY A 98 4.90 2.90 -13.11
C GLY A 98 4.77 3.91 -11.97
N ALA A 99 4.72 3.46 -10.71
CA ALA A 99 4.71 4.37 -9.57
C ALA A 99 6.07 5.09 -9.42
N VAL A 100 7.16 4.33 -9.45
CA VAL A 100 8.53 4.86 -9.53
C VAL A 100 8.85 5.20 -10.98
N GLU A 101 9.52 6.34 -11.22
CA GLU A 101 9.96 6.75 -12.56
C GLU A 101 11.02 5.78 -13.10
N ALA A 102 10.94 5.49 -14.40
CA ALA A 102 11.80 4.48 -15.02
C ALA A 102 13.28 4.90 -15.07
N ASP A 103 13.55 6.20 -15.11
CA ASP A 103 14.86 6.83 -15.12
C ASP A 103 15.37 7.21 -13.73
N TYR A 104 14.62 6.89 -12.66
CA TYR A 104 15.06 7.11 -11.30
C TYR A 104 16.37 6.31 -11.05
N PRO A 105 17.50 6.98 -10.73
CA PRO A 105 18.82 6.32 -10.72
C PRO A 105 18.97 5.17 -9.74
N TYR A 106 18.14 5.14 -8.70
CA TYR A 106 18.15 4.12 -7.65
C TYR A 106 16.99 3.12 -7.78
N TYR A 107 16.32 3.07 -8.94
CA TYR A 107 15.28 2.10 -9.21
C TYR A 107 15.87 0.74 -9.58
N LEU A 108 15.57 -0.28 -8.79
CA LEU A 108 16.08 -1.65 -8.97
C LEU A 108 15.13 -2.53 -9.81
N GLY A 109 13.98 -1.99 -10.23
CA GLY A 109 12.97 -2.73 -10.99
C GLY A 109 12.04 -3.55 -10.11
N MET A 110 11.45 -4.59 -10.71
CA MET A 110 10.45 -5.44 -10.05
C MET A 110 11.10 -6.42 -9.06
N LEU A 111 10.50 -6.59 -7.89
CA LEU A 111 10.85 -7.61 -6.89
C LEU A 111 10.03 -8.89 -7.08
N GLY A 112 10.63 -10.06 -6.82
CA GLY A 112 9.93 -11.34 -6.73
C GLY A 112 10.49 -12.44 -7.64
N MET A 113 9.72 -13.53 -7.80
CA MET A 113 10.13 -14.74 -8.55
C MET A 113 10.57 -14.48 -10.00
N HIS A 114 9.97 -13.48 -10.65
CA HIS A 114 10.33 -13.03 -12.01
C HIS A 114 10.88 -11.60 -12.00
N GLY A 115 11.28 -11.11 -10.82
CA GLY A 115 11.86 -9.79 -10.63
C GLY A 115 13.32 -9.74 -11.05
N THR A 116 13.94 -8.57 -10.85
CA THR A 116 15.36 -8.39 -11.11
C THR A 116 16.19 -9.04 -10.01
N LYS A 117 17.35 -9.57 -10.39
CA LYS A 117 18.33 -10.09 -9.43
C LYS A 117 18.75 -8.99 -8.45
N ALA A 118 18.97 -7.77 -8.92
CA ALA A 118 19.39 -6.64 -8.11
C ALA A 118 18.36 -6.29 -7.03
N ALA A 119 17.07 -6.21 -7.36
CA ALA A 119 16.01 -5.96 -6.38
C ALA A 119 15.95 -7.06 -5.32
N ASN A 120 16.01 -8.33 -5.73
CA ASN A 120 15.98 -9.46 -4.81
C ASN A 120 17.18 -9.42 -3.84
N PHE A 121 18.41 -9.16 -4.32
CA PHE A 121 19.58 -9.05 -3.43
C PHE A 121 19.49 -7.84 -2.49
N ALA A 122 19.10 -6.67 -3.00
CA ALA A 122 19.00 -5.46 -2.19
C ALA A 122 18.00 -5.62 -1.04
N VAL A 123 16.85 -6.26 -1.28
CA VAL A 123 15.86 -6.54 -0.23
C VAL A 123 16.39 -7.56 0.79
N GLN A 124 17.16 -8.57 0.37
CA GLN A 124 17.75 -9.51 1.33
C GLN A 124 18.82 -8.89 2.23
N GLU A 125 19.52 -7.88 1.73
CA GLU A 125 20.62 -7.20 2.42
C GLU A 125 20.21 -5.93 3.17
N CYS A 126 18.95 -5.48 3.03
CA CYS A 126 18.46 -4.26 3.65
C CYS A 126 18.30 -4.43 5.18
N ASP A 127 18.51 -3.34 5.91
CA ASP A 127 18.30 -3.27 7.36
C ASP A 127 16.99 -2.57 7.74
N LEU A 128 16.36 -1.89 6.77
CA LEU A 128 15.04 -1.32 6.88
C LEU A 128 14.28 -1.50 5.55
N LEU A 129 13.14 -2.18 5.60
CA LEU A 129 12.23 -2.33 4.47
C LEU A 129 10.98 -1.48 4.70
N ILE A 130 10.71 -0.54 3.80
CA ILE A 130 9.52 0.31 3.85
C ILE A 130 8.54 -0.17 2.77
N ALA A 131 7.51 -0.91 3.18
CA ALA A 131 6.47 -1.42 2.31
C ALA A 131 5.29 -0.43 2.24
N VAL A 132 5.03 0.12 1.05
CA VAL A 132 3.97 1.12 0.84
C VAL A 132 2.92 0.57 -0.12
N GLY A 133 1.70 0.37 0.39
CA GLY A 133 0.56 -0.12 -0.38
C GLY A 133 0.80 -1.49 -1.03
N ALA A 134 1.65 -2.31 -0.41
CA ALA A 134 2.10 -3.60 -0.90
C ALA A 134 1.71 -4.72 0.03
N ARG A 135 1.31 -5.85 -0.54
CA ARG A 135 1.19 -7.12 0.17
C ARG A 135 2.47 -7.91 0.05
N PHE A 136 2.76 -8.67 1.09
CA PHE A 136 3.80 -9.70 1.09
C PHE A 136 3.23 -10.99 0.52
N ASP A 137 2.90 -10.94 -0.78
CA ASP A 137 2.39 -12.08 -1.52
C ASP A 137 3.44 -13.21 -1.63
N ASP A 138 3.00 -14.45 -1.72
CA ASP A 138 3.88 -15.63 -1.82
C ASP A 138 4.77 -15.59 -3.07
N ARG A 139 4.30 -14.97 -4.16
CA ARG A 139 5.09 -14.81 -5.40
C ARG A 139 6.19 -13.75 -5.30
N VAL A 140 6.11 -12.89 -4.30
CA VAL A 140 7.14 -11.89 -4.01
C VAL A 140 8.11 -12.40 -2.95
N THR A 141 7.58 -13.01 -1.90
CA THR A 141 8.37 -13.40 -0.72
C THR A 141 8.99 -14.80 -0.83
N GLY A 142 8.40 -15.68 -1.65
CA GLY A 142 8.81 -17.08 -1.75
C GLY A 142 8.65 -17.80 -0.42
N LYS A 143 9.74 -17.86 0.38
CA LYS A 143 9.70 -18.31 1.77
C LYS A 143 9.78 -17.10 2.70
N LEU A 144 8.67 -16.77 3.33
CA LEU A 144 8.53 -15.61 4.21
C LEU A 144 9.57 -15.53 5.33
N ASN A 145 9.89 -16.66 5.95
CA ASN A 145 10.91 -16.74 7.01
C ASN A 145 12.33 -16.39 6.52
N THR A 146 12.54 -16.28 5.21
CA THR A 146 13.83 -15.93 4.59
C THR A 146 13.78 -14.62 3.83
N PHE A 147 12.66 -13.89 3.88
CA PHE A 147 12.49 -12.63 3.16
C PHE A 147 12.91 -11.45 4.04
N ALA A 148 13.84 -10.63 3.53
CA ALA A 148 14.41 -9.48 4.24
C ALA A 148 14.84 -9.83 5.68
N PRO A 149 15.68 -10.87 5.88
CA PRO A 149 15.93 -11.48 7.19
C PRO A 149 16.63 -10.55 8.19
N HIS A 150 17.24 -9.47 7.70
CA HIS A 150 17.97 -8.49 8.50
C HIS A 150 17.20 -7.17 8.69
N ALA A 151 16.03 -7.04 8.06
CA ALA A 151 15.32 -5.78 8.01
C ALA A 151 14.34 -5.62 9.18
N SER A 152 14.33 -4.42 9.76
CA SER A 152 13.10 -3.92 10.39
C SER A 152 12.10 -3.57 9.31
N VAL A 153 10.81 -3.80 9.54
CA VAL A 153 9.77 -3.56 8.51
C VAL A 153 8.83 -2.45 8.95
N ILE A 154 8.70 -1.43 8.09
CA ILE A 154 7.64 -0.43 8.14
C ILE A 154 6.60 -0.83 7.10
N HIS A 155 5.36 -1.08 7.52
CA HIS A 155 4.30 -1.48 6.60
C HIS A 155 3.13 -0.49 6.66
N MET A 156 2.91 0.17 5.52
CA MET A 156 1.84 1.13 5.29
C MET A 156 0.82 0.49 4.34
N ASP A 157 -0.35 0.14 4.85
CA ASP A 157 -1.45 -0.41 4.04
C ASP A 157 -2.79 0.21 4.47
N ILE A 158 -3.77 0.21 3.57
CA ILE A 158 -5.14 0.63 3.89
C ILE A 158 -5.97 -0.56 4.41
N ASP A 159 -5.46 -1.78 4.38
CA ASP A 159 -6.16 -2.93 4.92
C ASP A 159 -5.49 -3.39 6.23
N PRO A 160 -6.14 -3.21 7.38
CA PRO A 160 -5.58 -3.66 8.65
C PRO A 160 -5.43 -5.19 8.71
N ALA A 161 -6.18 -5.94 7.89
CA ALA A 161 -6.03 -7.38 7.81
C ALA A 161 -4.73 -7.82 7.12
N GLU A 162 -4.08 -6.95 6.33
CA GLU A 162 -2.80 -7.26 5.68
C GLU A 162 -1.59 -6.95 6.58
N MET A 163 -1.81 -6.22 7.69
CA MET A 163 -0.79 -5.91 8.69
C MET A 163 -0.44 -7.16 9.52
N ASN A 164 0.85 -7.48 9.67
CA ASN A 164 1.37 -8.65 10.42
C ASN A 164 0.86 -10.04 9.95
N LYS A 165 0.08 -10.10 8.88
CA LYS A 165 -0.47 -11.36 8.36
C LYS A 165 0.60 -12.32 7.89
N THR A 166 1.67 -11.77 7.31
CA THR A 166 2.66 -12.56 6.58
C THR A 166 4.09 -12.23 7.00
N CYS A 167 4.36 -11.00 7.44
CA CYS A 167 5.65 -10.56 7.96
C CYS A 167 5.44 -9.74 9.25
N THR A 168 6.19 -10.02 10.31
CA THR A 168 6.11 -9.27 11.57
C THR A 168 6.71 -7.88 11.38
N CYS A 169 5.90 -6.84 11.59
CA CYS A 169 6.27 -5.45 11.33
C CYS A 169 6.63 -4.71 12.63
N SER A 170 7.64 -3.84 12.56
CA SER A 170 8.18 -3.08 13.71
C SER A 170 7.49 -1.72 13.91
N CYS A 171 6.95 -1.16 12.83
CA CYS A 171 6.05 -0.01 12.82
C CYS A 171 4.97 -0.28 11.77
N VAL A 172 3.70 -0.24 12.19
CA VAL A 172 2.59 -0.70 11.37
C VAL A 172 1.48 0.34 11.48
N ARG A 173 1.01 0.88 10.35
CA ARG A 173 -0.20 1.69 10.38
C ARG A 173 -1.10 1.49 9.16
N HIS A 174 -2.38 1.49 9.48
CA HIS A 174 -3.51 1.63 8.59
C HIS A 174 -3.58 3.09 8.06
N MET A 175 -3.23 3.32 6.79
CA MET A 175 -3.30 4.65 6.17
C MET A 175 -4.59 4.82 5.37
N TRP A 176 -5.51 5.61 5.91
CA TRP A 176 -6.67 6.13 5.18
C TRP A 176 -6.27 7.34 4.34
N HIS A 177 -6.44 7.26 3.01
CA HIS A 177 -6.48 8.41 2.08
C HIS A 177 -5.34 9.44 2.11
N TYR A 178 -4.20 9.14 2.72
CA TYR A 178 -3.09 10.08 2.79
C TYR A 178 -2.37 10.23 1.44
N ARG A 179 -2.26 11.47 0.99
CA ARG A 179 -1.16 11.95 0.13
C ARG A 179 0.13 12.10 0.94
N VAL A 180 0.52 11.06 1.69
CA VAL A 180 1.74 11.07 2.48
C VAL A 180 2.59 9.93 1.99
N ILE A 181 3.48 10.27 1.08
CA ILE A 181 4.76 9.61 0.91
C ILE A 181 5.77 10.75 0.90
#